data_AF-A0A448V0E9-F1
#
_entry.id   AF-A0A448V0E9-F1
#
_cell.length_a   1.000
_cell.length_b   1.000
_cell.length_c   1.000
_cell.angle_alpha   90.00
_cell.angle_beta   90.00
_cell.angle_gamma   90.00
#
_symmetry.space_group_name_H-M   'P 1'
#
loop_
_entity.id
_entity.type
_entity.pdbx_description
1 polymer ?
#
loop_
_entity_poly.entity_id
_entity_poly.type
_entity_poly.pdbx_seq_one_letter_code
_entity_poly.pdbx_strand_id
1 'polypeptide(L)'
;MLKGDTMKKRMGIVVAAIVFLFFFSSFWNRNHILLRNAEVDAFCEQLMQKHPKITKTHAYLYDALLEIQLFYDDSNIPEEELLEIRNEVKGRFDRPFIQAVAKAHWGNDGEPANCYVPIFLSEGTGFSDRHAYLIRSTLTEKRNNQQALDDADNLFRHWDILLYSGEIFAKDTPKE
;
A
#
# COMPACT_ATOMS: atom_id res chain seq x y z
N MET A 1 11.03 30.46 50.05
CA MET A 1 11.72 29.91 48.86
C MET A 1 10.87 28.80 48.23
N LEU A 2 9.86 29.13 47.39
CA LEU A 2 8.97 28.11 46.77
C LEU A 2 8.57 28.41 45.30
N LYS A 3 8.97 29.56 44.73
CA LYS A 3 8.64 29.94 43.34
C LYS A 3 9.60 29.37 42.28
N GLY A 4 10.82 28.99 42.66
CA GLY A 4 11.84 28.48 41.74
C GLY A 4 11.63 27.01 41.34
N ASP A 5 11.21 26.16 42.27
CA ASP A 5 11.09 24.71 42.04
C ASP A 5 9.85 24.33 41.22
N THR A 6 8.77 25.08 41.35
CA THR A 6 7.56 24.88 40.52
C THR A 6 7.81 25.26 39.07
N MET A 7 8.65 26.27 38.81
CA MET A 7 9.01 26.69 37.45
C MET A 7 9.93 25.68 36.76
N LYS A 8 10.92 25.11 37.49
CA LYS A 8 11.78 24.03 36.99
C LYS A 8 11.01 22.74 36.69
N LYS A 9 10.05 22.35 37.56
CA LYS A 9 9.18 21.18 37.33
C LYS A 9 8.28 21.35 36.10
N ARG A 10 7.70 22.54 35.90
CA ARG A 10 6.89 22.86 34.71
C ARG A 10 7.72 22.81 33.43
N MET A 11 8.94 23.34 33.45
CA MET A 11 9.83 23.30 32.29
C MET A 11 10.26 21.87 31.94
N GLY A 12 10.53 21.03 32.95
CA GLY A 12 10.81 19.60 32.73
C GLY A 12 9.64 18.84 32.10
N ILE A 13 8.40 19.11 32.54
CA ILE A 13 7.19 18.51 31.95
C ILE A 13 7.00 18.96 30.49
N VAL A 14 7.24 20.23 30.18
CA VAL A 14 7.12 20.75 28.80
C VAL A 14 8.16 20.10 27.88
N VAL A 15 9.42 19.99 28.32
CA VAL A 15 10.46 19.31 27.52
C VAL A 15 10.13 17.83 27.34
N ALA A 16 9.68 17.13 28.39
CA ALA A 16 9.26 15.74 28.29
C ALA A 16 8.07 15.56 27.34
N ALA A 17 7.10 16.48 27.34
CA ALA A 17 5.95 16.44 26.43
C ALA A 17 6.35 16.71 24.98
N ILE A 18 7.27 17.65 24.71
CA ILE A 18 7.78 17.92 23.37
C ILE A 18 8.58 16.72 22.84
N VAL A 19 9.45 16.14 23.67
CA VAL A 19 10.21 14.94 23.33
C VAL A 19 9.26 13.77 23.07
N PHE A 20 8.27 13.55 23.93
CA PHE A 20 7.25 12.53 23.75
C PHE A 20 6.46 12.74 22.44
N LEU A 21 5.99 13.96 22.15
CA LEU A 21 5.31 14.30 20.90
C LEU A 21 6.21 14.09 19.67
N PHE A 22 7.50 14.43 19.76
CA PHE A 22 8.45 14.24 18.67
C PHE A 22 8.71 12.76 18.40
N PHE A 23 8.86 11.94 19.46
CA PHE A 23 8.98 10.49 19.31
C PHE A 23 7.67 9.87 18.80
N PHE A 24 6.51 10.23 19.37
CA PHE A 24 5.22 9.67 18.94
C PHE A 24 4.88 10.05 17.50
N SER A 25 5.14 11.29 17.10
CA SER A 25 4.98 11.73 15.70
C SER A 25 5.96 11.02 14.78
N SER A 26 7.22 10.81 15.17
CA SER A 26 8.18 10.05 14.36
C SER A 26 7.84 8.56 14.23
N PHE A 27 7.27 7.94 15.27
CA PHE A 27 6.80 6.55 15.23
C PHE A 27 5.51 6.39 14.39
N TRP A 28 4.56 7.33 14.51
CA TRP A 28 3.35 7.32 13.67
C TRP A 28 3.64 7.65 12.21
N ASN A 29 4.56 8.57 11.94
CA ASN A 29 4.90 8.99 10.59
C ASN A 29 5.73 7.93 9.84
N ARG A 30 6.30 6.92 10.51
CA ARG A 30 6.99 5.80 9.84
C ARG A 30 6.06 4.71 9.31
N ASN A 31 4.84 4.60 9.82
CA ASN A 31 3.93 3.50 9.47
C ASN A 31 2.97 3.81 8.31
N HIS A 32 2.83 5.08 7.90
CA HIS A 32 1.89 5.50 6.85
C HIS A 32 2.49 6.58 5.93
N ILE A 33 3.72 6.37 5.44
CA ILE A 33 4.33 7.29 4.49
C ILE A 33 3.67 7.06 3.13
N LEU A 34 3.01 8.10 2.61
CA LEU A 34 2.57 8.12 1.23
C LEU A 34 3.80 7.91 0.33
N LEU A 35 3.75 6.89 -0.52
CA LEU A 35 4.85 6.50 -1.40
C LEU A 35 5.03 7.58 -2.47
N ARG A 36 6.00 8.48 -2.27
CA ARG A 36 6.36 9.53 -3.23
C ARG A 36 7.44 8.99 -4.17
N ASN A 37 7.02 8.25 -5.20
CA ASN A 37 7.93 7.67 -6.18
C ASN A 37 7.39 7.94 -7.60
N ALA A 38 8.20 8.56 -8.45
CA ALA A 38 7.78 9.00 -9.79
C ALA A 38 7.30 7.84 -10.69
N GLU A 39 7.86 6.64 -10.53
CA GLU A 39 7.42 5.48 -11.32
C GLU A 39 6.08 4.93 -10.85
N VAL A 40 5.81 5.01 -9.55
CA VAL A 40 4.52 4.62 -8.96
C VAL A 40 3.45 5.66 -9.30
N ASP A 41 3.80 6.94 -9.20
CA ASP A 41 2.91 8.05 -9.56
C ASP A 41 2.52 7.95 -11.04
N ALA A 42 3.49 7.74 -11.94
CA ALA A 42 3.23 7.54 -13.37
C ALA A 42 2.37 6.30 -13.66
N PHE A 43 2.56 5.21 -12.92
CA PHE A 43 1.70 4.04 -13.02
C PHE A 43 0.27 4.35 -12.57
N CYS A 44 0.09 5.06 -11.45
CA CYS A 44 -1.23 5.47 -10.97
C CYS A 44 -1.95 6.40 -11.96
N GLU A 45 -1.23 7.34 -12.57
CA GLU A 45 -1.76 8.21 -13.63
C GLU A 45 -2.20 7.42 -14.86
N GLN A 46 -1.39 6.45 -15.32
CA GLN A 46 -1.76 5.56 -16.43
C GLN A 46 -3.00 4.73 -16.10
N LEU A 47 -3.08 4.20 -14.88
CA LEU A 47 -4.23 3.44 -14.41
C LEU A 47 -5.50 4.30 -14.43
N MET A 48 -5.43 5.54 -13.95
CA MET A 48 -6.55 6.50 -14.01
C MET A 48 -6.94 6.90 -15.45
N GLN A 49 -5.97 7.01 -16.36
CA GLN A 49 -6.26 7.30 -17.77
C GLN A 49 -6.98 6.14 -18.45
N LYS A 50 -6.61 4.90 -18.13
CA LYS A 50 -7.22 3.70 -18.71
C LYS A 50 -8.56 3.35 -18.08
N HIS A 51 -8.70 3.59 -16.77
CA HIS A 51 -9.92 3.38 -15.99
C HIS A 51 -10.45 4.74 -15.49
N PRO A 52 -11.12 5.53 -16.35
CA PRO A 52 -11.49 6.92 -16.07
C PRO A 52 -12.50 7.09 -14.92
N LYS A 53 -13.06 5.98 -14.43
CA LYS A 53 -13.93 5.92 -13.25
C LYS A 53 -13.16 5.98 -11.93
N ILE A 54 -11.85 5.75 -11.96
CA ILE A 54 -10.97 5.99 -10.82
C ILE A 54 -10.82 7.49 -10.64
N THR A 55 -11.39 8.03 -9.57
CA THR A 55 -11.35 9.47 -9.29
C THR A 55 -10.13 9.88 -8.49
N LYS A 56 -9.54 8.93 -7.77
CA LYS A 56 -8.35 9.15 -6.96
C LYS A 56 -7.54 7.88 -6.80
N THR A 57 -6.24 8.06 -6.64
CA THR A 57 -5.31 7.01 -6.26
C THR A 57 -4.46 7.48 -5.09
N HIS A 58 -4.08 6.56 -4.21
CA HIS A 58 -3.01 6.76 -3.25
C HIS A 58 -2.08 5.55 -3.27
N ALA A 59 -0.78 5.77 -3.12
CA ALA A 59 0.17 4.70 -2.92
C ALA A 59 0.83 4.81 -1.55
N TYR A 60 1.02 3.69 -0.90
CA TYR A 60 1.70 3.58 0.39
C TYR A 60 2.73 2.47 0.34
N LEU A 61 3.79 2.66 1.10
CA LEU A 61 4.79 1.63 1.32
C LEU A 61 5.05 1.53 2.82
N TYR A 62 4.83 0.34 3.39
CA TYR A 62 5.00 0.11 4.82
C TYR A 62 5.58 -1.29 5.07
N ASP A 63 6.67 -1.36 5.84
CA ASP A 63 7.45 -2.57 6.16
C ASP A 63 7.78 -3.50 4.98
N ALA A 64 6.85 -4.38 4.60
CA ALA A 64 6.98 -5.33 3.50
C ALA A 64 5.70 -5.37 2.65
N LEU A 65 4.95 -4.28 2.60
CA LEU A 65 3.69 -4.18 1.87
C LEU A 65 3.68 -2.92 1.03
N LEU A 66 3.45 -3.13 -0.27
CA LEU A 66 3.07 -2.10 -1.21
C LEU A 66 1.55 -2.03 -1.32
N GLU A 67 0.97 -0.86 -1.04
CA GLU A 67 -0.47 -0.66 -1.14
C GLU A 67 -0.80 0.43 -2.16
N ILE A 68 -1.75 0.15 -3.05
CA ILE A 68 -2.31 1.12 -4.01
C ILE A 68 -3.81 1.22 -3.78
N GLN A 69 -4.26 2.29 -3.16
CA GLN A 69 -5.68 2.54 -2.95
C GLN A 69 -6.29 3.16 -4.19
N LEU A 70 -7.41 2.59 -4.67
CA LEU A 70 -8.20 3.13 -5.77
C LEU A 70 -9.54 3.61 -5.24
N PHE A 71 -10.01 4.75 -5.72
CA PHE A 71 -11.27 5.35 -5.30
C PHE A 71 -12.20 5.53 -6.50
N TYR A 72 -13.43 5.05 -6.36
CA TYR A 72 -14.47 5.09 -7.38
C TYR A 72 -15.69 5.82 -6.86
N ASP A 73 -16.24 6.72 -7.68
CA ASP A 73 -17.51 7.37 -7.36
C ASP A 73 -18.72 6.45 -7.63
N ASP A 74 -18.51 5.39 -8.41
CA ASP A 74 -19.52 4.37 -8.71
C ASP A 74 -19.81 3.47 -7.50
N SER A 75 -21.05 2.98 -7.42
CA SER A 75 -21.49 2.06 -6.35
C SER A 75 -21.19 0.58 -6.64
N ASN A 76 -20.68 0.26 -7.83
CA ASN A 76 -20.31 -1.08 -8.23
C ASN A 76 -19.30 -1.04 -9.40
N ILE A 77 -18.41 -2.03 -9.47
CA ILE A 77 -17.41 -2.18 -10.53
C ILE A 77 -17.64 -3.54 -11.21
N PRO A 78 -17.71 -3.60 -12.55
CA PRO A 78 -17.87 -4.87 -13.24
C PRO A 78 -16.64 -5.77 -13.03
N GLU A 79 -16.86 -7.08 -12.98
CA GLU A 79 -15.80 -8.08 -12.77
C GLU A 79 -14.66 -7.95 -13.80
N GLU A 80 -14.99 -7.70 -15.06
CA GLU A 80 -14.02 -7.53 -16.15
C GLU A 80 -13.04 -6.39 -15.85
N GLU A 81 -13.52 -5.25 -15.34
CA GLU A 81 -12.67 -4.11 -14.98
C GLU A 81 -11.77 -4.45 -13.78
N LEU A 82 -12.29 -5.16 -12.77
CA LEU A 82 -11.50 -5.64 -11.63
C LEU A 82 -10.37 -6.59 -12.07
N LEU A 83 -10.65 -7.47 -13.04
CA LEU A 83 -9.65 -8.37 -13.61
C LEU A 83 -8.60 -7.63 -14.45
N GLU A 84 -9.00 -6.60 -15.20
CA GLU A 84 -8.08 -5.75 -15.96
C GLU A 84 -7.12 -5.00 -15.03
N ILE A 85 -7.64 -4.35 -13.98
CA ILE A 85 -6.83 -3.67 -12.96
C ILE A 85 -5.83 -4.64 -12.34
N ARG A 86 -6.29 -5.84 -11.93
CA ARG A 86 -5.41 -6.88 -11.40
C ARG A 86 -4.28 -7.22 -12.37
N ASN A 87 -4.58 -7.39 -13.65
CA ASN A 87 -3.59 -7.77 -14.66
C ASN A 87 -2.60 -6.64 -14.95
N GLU A 88 -3.02 -5.38 -14.89
CA GLU A 88 -2.14 -4.22 -15.06
C GLU A 88 -1.19 -4.06 -13.87
N VAL A 89 -1.74 -4.15 -12.66
CA VAL A 89 -0.98 -4.16 -11.41
C VAL A 89 0.02 -5.33 -11.46
N LYS A 90 -0.43 -6.54 -11.77
CA LYS A 90 0.43 -7.70 -11.99
C LYS A 90 1.51 -7.44 -13.06
N GLY A 91 1.18 -6.80 -14.18
CA GLY A 91 2.17 -6.49 -15.22
C GLY A 91 3.27 -5.52 -14.80
N ARG A 92 3.03 -4.67 -13.79
CA ARG A 92 3.94 -3.58 -13.39
C ARG A 92 4.99 -3.98 -12.37
N PHE A 93 4.67 -4.90 -11.45
CA PHE A 93 5.53 -5.24 -10.31
C PHE A 93 6.52 -6.36 -10.62
N ASP A 94 7.39 -6.10 -11.60
CA ASP A 94 8.58 -6.91 -11.85
C ASP A 94 9.69 -6.62 -10.82
N ARG A 95 10.72 -7.46 -10.83
CA ARG A 95 11.84 -7.36 -9.88
C ARG A 95 12.61 -6.02 -9.98
N PRO A 96 12.95 -5.49 -11.18
CA PRO A 96 13.60 -4.19 -11.32
C PRO A 96 12.79 -3.03 -10.76
N PHE A 97 11.49 -2.98 -11.05
CA PHE A 97 10.60 -1.94 -10.52
C PHE A 97 10.57 -1.98 -9.00
N ILE A 98 10.36 -3.17 -8.44
CA ILE A 98 10.29 -3.35 -7.00
C ILE A 98 11.62 -2.99 -6.34
N GLN A 99 12.76 -3.38 -6.93
CA GLN A 99 14.08 -3.01 -6.42
C GLN A 99 14.33 -1.49 -6.51
N ALA A 100 13.89 -0.82 -7.57
CA ALA A 100 13.99 0.63 -7.70
C ALA A 100 13.19 1.36 -6.61
N VAL A 101 11.95 0.90 -6.36
CA VAL A 101 11.06 1.45 -5.32
C VAL A 101 11.59 1.12 -3.92
N ALA A 102 11.95 -0.14 -3.67
CA ALA A 102 12.43 -0.64 -2.39
C ALA A 102 13.77 -0.02 -1.99
N LYS A 103 14.74 0.07 -2.91
CA LYS A 103 16.05 0.67 -2.63
C LYS A 103 15.94 2.13 -2.20
N ALA A 104 15.01 2.87 -2.81
CA ALA A 104 14.76 4.27 -2.46
C ALA A 104 14.14 4.44 -1.05
N HIS A 105 13.45 3.42 -0.52
CA HIS A 105 12.68 3.52 0.72
C HIS A 105 13.22 2.69 1.90
N TRP A 106 13.73 1.48 1.66
CA TRP A 106 14.24 0.53 2.66
C TRP A 106 15.77 0.32 2.61
N GLY A 107 16.46 0.93 1.64
CA GLY A 107 17.87 0.62 1.40
C GLY A 107 18.06 -0.78 0.81
N ASN A 108 19.15 -1.49 1.14
CA ASN A 108 19.46 -2.78 0.53
C ASN A 108 18.72 -3.98 1.17
N ASP A 109 17.90 -3.78 2.20
CA ASP A 109 17.51 -4.84 3.14
C ASP A 109 16.07 -5.36 3.03
N GLY A 110 15.30 -5.06 1.97
CA GLY A 110 13.98 -5.67 1.82
C GLY A 110 13.27 -5.51 0.49
N GLU A 111 12.72 -6.62 -0.03
CA GLU A 111 11.68 -6.64 -1.06
C GLU A 111 10.30 -6.74 -0.35
N PRO A 112 9.24 -6.10 -0.86
CA PRO A 112 7.90 -6.23 -0.31
C PRO A 112 7.41 -7.67 -0.41
N ALA A 113 6.86 -8.17 0.69
CA ALA A 113 6.31 -9.50 0.80
C ALA A 113 4.91 -9.64 0.18
N ASN A 114 4.18 -8.54 0.11
CA ASN A 114 2.80 -8.51 -0.36
C ASN A 114 2.52 -7.22 -1.16
N CYS A 115 1.54 -7.29 -2.08
CA CYS A 115 1.00 -6.13 -2.79
C CYS A 115 -0.52 -6.11 -2.68
N TYR A 116 -1.08 -5.04 -2.13
CA TYR A 116 -2.52 -4.89 -1.89
C TYR A 116 -3.05 -3.72 -2.71
N VAL A 117 -4.17 -3.92 -3.39
CA VAL A 117 -4.89 -2.85 -4.09
C VAL A 117 -6.32 -2.81 -3.56
N PRO A 118 -6.54 -2.16 -2.41
CA PRO A 118 -7.88 -1.94 -1.89
C PRO A 118 -8.63 -0.92 -2.75
N ILE A 119 -9.89 -1.21 -3.05
CA ILE A 119 -10.76 -0.38 -3.89
C ILE A 119 -11.94 0.11 -3.04
N PHE A 120 -12.03 1.43 -2.91
CA PHE A 120 -13.04 2.12 -2.12
C PHE A 120 -14.10 2.71 -3.04
N LEU A 121 -15.37 2.52 -2.68
CA LEU A 121 -16.52 3.06 -3.39
C LEU A 121 -17.10 4.24 -2.61
N SER A 122 -17.63 5.22 -3.33
CA SER A 122 -18.34 6.35 -2.74
C SER A 122 -19.74 5.94 -2.29
N GLU A 123 -20.12 6.31 -1.06
CA GLU A 123 -21.44 6.09 -0.47
C GLU A 123 -22.24 7.42 -0.39
N GLY A 124 -22.18 8.24 -1.44
CA GLY A 124 -22.93 9.49 -1.58
C GLY A 124 -22.42 10.65 -0.71
N THR A 125 -22.13 10.43 0.57
CA THR A 125 -21.57 11.45 1.49
C THR A 125 -20.04 11.45 1.57
N GLY A 126 -19.39 10.50 0.89
CA GLY A 126 -17.94 10.30 0.90
C GLY A 126 -17.57 8.84 0.65
N PHE A 127 -16.29 8.52 0.75
CA PHE A 127 -15.81 7.15 0.64
C PHE A 127 -16.02 6.37 1.94
N SER A 128 -16.34 5.09 1.79
CA SER A 128 -16.39 4.16 2.93
C SER A 128 -15.01 4.01 3.57
N ASP A 129 -14.96 3.81 4.90
CA ASP A 129 -13.73 3.44 5.60
C ASP A 129 -13.27 2.01 5.25
N ARG A 130 -14.12 1.25 4.55
CA ARG A 130 -13.89 -0.13 4.14
C ARG A 130 -13.75 -0.19 2.64
N HIS A 131 -12.77 -0.96 2.17
CA HIS A 131 -12.69 -1.29 0.75
C HIS A 131 -13.84 -2.24 0.38
N ALA A 132 -14.44 -2.07 -0.79
CA ALA A 132 -15.43 -3.01 -1.31
C ALA A 132 -14.75 -4.25 -1.90
N TYR A 133 -13.62 -4.02 -2.60
CA TYR A 133 -12.80 -5.05 -3.21
C TYR A 133 -11.36 -4.93 -2.75
N LEU A 134 -10.65 -6.06 -2.70
CA LEU A 134 -9.23 -6.12 -2.46
C LEU A 134 -8.59 -7.03 -3.49
N ILE A 135 -7.79 -6.45 -4.38
CA ILE A 135 -6.87 -7.25 -5.19
C ILE A 135 -5.64 -7.47 -4.33
N ARG A 136 -5.33 -8.73 -4.04
CA ARG A 136 -4.23 -9.10 -3.16
C ARG A 136 -3.26 -9.98 -3.91
N SER A 137 -1.98 -9.69 -3.76
CA SER A 137 -0.93 -10.64 -4.06
C SER A 137 -0.14 -11.06 -2.82
N THR A 138 0.35 -12.29 -2.87
CA THR A 138 1.23 -12.86 -1.83
C THR A 138 2.46 -13.48 -2.48
N LEU A 139 3.63 -13.30 -1.87
CA LEU A 139 4.78 -14.17 -2.11
C LEU A 139 4.46 -15.60 -1.65
N THR A 140 4.03 -16.49 -2.54
CA THR A 140 3.99 -17.93 -2.22
C THR A 140 5.33 -18.60 -2.49
N GLU A 141 6.18 -18.54 -1.48
CA GLU A 141 6.54 -19.67 -0.62
C GLU A 141 7.67 -19.18 0.30
N LYS A 142 7.77 -19.78 1.49
CA LYS A 142 8.81 -19.51 2.50
C LYS A 142 10.18 -19.28 1.83
N ARG A 143 10.98 -18.35 2.38
CA ARG A 143 12.38 -18.00 2.04
C ARG A 143 13.30 -19.13 1.56
N ASN A 144 12.97 -20.39 1.79
CA ASN A 144 13.79 -21.58 1.51
C ASN A 144 13.50 -22.29 0.17
N ASN A 145 12.47 -21.92 -0.60
CA ASN A 145 12.18 -22.51 -1.92
C ASN A 145 12.29 -21.47 -3.06
N GLN A 146 13.22 -20.52 -2.94
CA GLN A 146 13.48 -19.55 -4.01
C GLN A 146 14.08 -20.26 -5.23
N GLN A 147 13.20 -20.68 -6.13
CA GLN A 147 13.52 -20.76 -7.55
C GLN A 147 14.10 -19.41 -7.96
N ALA A 148 15.19 -19.40 -8.73
CA ALA A 148 15.71 -18.16 -9.28
C ALA A 148 14.62 -17.51 -10.13
N LEU A 149 14.17 -16.32 -9.73
CA LEU A 149 13.29 -15.48 -10.54
C LEU A 149 14.16 -14.70 -11.51
N ASP A 150 13.81 -14.76 -12.79
CA ASP A 150 14.42 -13.93 -13.82
C ASP A 150 13.99 -12.46 -13.61
N ASP A 151 14.76 -11.51 -14.15
CA ASP A 151 14.49 -10.08 -13.94
C ASP A 151 13.15 -9.61 -14.53
N ALA A 152 12.56 -10.35 -15.47
CA ALA A 152 11.27 -10.05 -16.05
C ALA A 152 10.08 -10.70 -15.28
N ASP A 153 10.37 -11.54 -14.27
CA ASP A 153 9.32 -12.25 -13.56
C ASP A 153 8.56 -11.31 -12.62
N ASN A 154 7.24 -11.50 -12.56
CA ASN A 154 6.43 -10.91 -11.51
C ASN A 154 6.89 -11.48 -10.16
N LEU A 155 7.21 -10.59 -9.23
CA LEU A 155 7.72 -10.99 -7.92
C LEU A 155 6.68 -11.80 -7.12
N PHE A 156 5.39 -11.57 -7.36
CA PHE A 156 4.25 -12.16 -6.67
C PHE A 156 3.55 -13.25 -7.48
N ARG A 157 3.24 -14.36 -6.83
CA ARG A 157 2.80 -15.59 -7.51
C ARG A 157 1.29 -15.82 -7.52
N HIS A 158 0.58 -15.37 -6.50
CA HIS A 158 -0.88 -15.46 -6.47
C HIS A 158 -1.51 -14.08 -6.47
N TRP A 159 -2.59 -13.94 -7.22
CA TRP A 159 -3.36 -12.72 -7.34
C TRP A 159 -4.84 -13.07 -7.17
N ASP A 160 -5.40 -12.75 -6.01
CA ASP A 160 -6.81 -12.96 -5.71
C ASP A 160 -7.55 -11.62 -5.72
N ILE A 161 -8.84 -11.65 -6.05
CA ILE A 161 -9.77 -10.55 -5.80
C ILE A 161 -10.72 -11.00 -4.71
N LEU A 162 -10.78 -10.25 -3.62
CA LEU A 162 -11.57 -10.54 -2.44
C LEU A 162 -12.64 -9.45 -2.26
N LEU A 163 -13.80 -9.83 -1.73
CA LEU A 163 -14.74 -8.88 -1.13
C LEU A 163 -14.26 -8.48 0.27
N TYR A 164 -14.83 -7.40 0.83
CA TYR A 164 -14.59 -7.02 2.22
C TYR A 164 -14.83 -8.17 3.22
N SER A 165 -15.80 -9.05 2.93
CA SER A 165 -16.09 -10.24 3.74
C SER A 165 -14.94 -11.24 3.82
N GLY A 166 -13.92 -11.10 2.98
CA GLY A 166 -12.84 -12.07 2.77
C GLY A 166 -13.21 -13.20 1.81
N GLU A 167 -14.43 -13.19 1.28
CA GLU A 167 -14.86 -14.13 0.25
C GLU A 167 -14.09 -13.88 -1.05
N ILE A 168 -13.69 -14.97 -1.69
CA ILE A 168 -12.93 -14.91 -2.92
C ILE A 168 -13.91 -14.64 -4.05
N PHE A 169 -13.80 -13.44 -4.62
CA PHE A 169 -14.58 -13.00 -5.77
C PHE A 169 -14.03 -13.61 -7.06
N ALA A 170 -12.70 -13.56 -7.27
CA ALA A 170 -12.03 -14.17 -8.42
C ALA A 170 -10.61 -14.64 -8.05
N LYS A 171 -10.19 -15.81 -8.55
CA LYS A 171 -8.82 -16.34 -8.39
C LYS A 171 -8.02 -16.23 -9.67
N ASP A 172 -6.73 -15.97 -9.55
CA ASP A 172 -5.77 -16.24 -10.62
C ASP A 172 -5.33 -17.72 -10.52
N THR A 173 -6.06 -18.60 -11.21
CA THR A 173 -5.66 -20.00 -11.32
C THR A 173 -4.60 -20.08 -12.42
N PRO A 174 -3.36 -20.52 -12.14
CA PRO A 174 -2.38 -20.73 -13.21
C PRO A 174 -2.98 -21.72 -14.22
N LYS A 175 -2.90 -21.40 -15.52
CA LYS A 175 -3.21 -22.36 -16.56
C LYS A 175 -2.20 -23.50 -16.43
N GLU A 176 -2.69 -24.70 -16.16
CA GLU A 176 -1.93 -25.95 -16.27
C GLU A 176 -1.37 -26.14 -17.69
#